data_AF-A0A0K8VWI9-F1
#
_entry.id   AF-A0A0K8VWI9-F1
#
_cell.length_a   1.000
_cell.length_b   1.000
_cell.length_c   1.000
_cell.angle_alpha   90.00
_cell.angle_beta   90.00
_cell.angle_gamma   90.00
#
_symmetry.space_group_name_H-M   'P 1'
#
loop_
_entity.id
_entity.type
_entity.pdbx_description
1 polymer ?
#
loop_
_entity_poly.entity_id
_entity_poly.type
_entity_poly.pdbx_seq_one_letter_code
_entity_poly.pdbx_strand_id
1 'polypeptide(L)'
;MSITLLHKGEMLSVNVRSWRQCTRNLYRTLSTNANEYQCENDTKTKKVNRSMLLTQHRNVLFDIMPYNEPSSWIHLTEKYKKKLFGRYGLSSEVDPSICFNAKGLHESNEKHVLEQMLLNQRNIRMKENQAIKSREAEIAAKLEKLEQWKLEMKNKIAKKEADALAAKQQKQRLIEEVRRHFGFNVDPRDERFKEMLEQKEREEKKKQKEAKRKAKEDKMMARIVGNNSSS
;
A
#
# COMPACT_ATOMS: atom_id res chain seq x y z
N MET A 1 -49.80 92.85 5.01
CA MET A 1 -49.30 93.35 6.30
C MET A 1 -48.20 94.35 6.00
N SER A 2 -48.44 95.63 6.29
CA SER A 2 -47.49 96.73 6.14
C SER A 2 -46.84 96.98 7.50
N ILE A 3 -45.52 97.12 7.52
CA ILE A 3 -44.77 97.47 8.73
C ILE A 3 -44.28 98.90 8.55
N THR A 4 -44.66 99.77 9.48
CA THR A 4 -44.18 101.15 9.56
C THR A 4 -43.00 101.20 10.52
N LEU A 5 -41.85 101.69 10.04
CA LEU A 5 -40.65 101.89 10.84
C LEU A 5 -40.28 103.38 10.79
N LEU A 6 -40.06 103.97 11.97
CA LEU A 6 -39.65 105.35 12.13
C LEU A 6 -38.12 105.40 12.17
N HIS A 7 -37.48 106.02 11.18
CA HIS A 7 -36.03 106.23 11.18
C HIS A 7 -35.73 107.69 10.81
N LYS A 8 -35.08 108.42 11.72
CA LYS A 8 -34.68 109.84 11.57
C LYS A 8 -35.81 110.81 11.18
N GLY A 9 -36.99 110.65 11.79
CA GLY A 9 -38.05 111.66 11.71
C GLY A 9 -38.92 111.63 10.44
N GLU A 10 -38.71 110.69 9.53
CA GLU A 10 -39.60 110.46 8.39
C GLU A 10 -40.28 109.08 8.47
N MET A 11 -41.59 109.04 8.17
CA MET A 11 -42.36 107.79 8.11
C MET A 11 -42.20 107.14 6.73
N LEU A 12 -41.41 106.05 6.67
CA LEU A 12 -41.30 105.22 5.47
C LEU A 12 -42.20 104.00 5.59
N SER A 13 -43.24 103.93 4.76
CA SER A 13 -44.09 102.74 4.62
C SER A 13 -43.46 101.78 3.62
N VAL A 14 -42.96 100.63 4.09
CA VAL A 14 -42.34 99.62 3.22
C VAL A 14 -43.29 98.43 3.04
N ASN A 15 -43.59 98.14 1.77
CA ASN A 15 -44.46 97.03 1.38
C ASN A 15 -43.69 95.70 1.43
N VAL A 16 -44.16 94.77 2.27
CA VAL A 16 -43.50 93.48 2.62
C VAL A 16 -43.26 92.55 1.40
N ARG A 17 -43.89 92.81 0.25
CA ARG A 17 -43.63 92.06 -0.99
C ARG A 17 -42.32 92.43 -1.70
N SER A 18 -41.76 93.61 -1.46
CA SER A 18 -40.51 94.07 -2.12
C SER A 18 -39.23 93.53 -1.44
N TRP A 19 -39.29 93.22 -0.15
CA TRP A 19 -38.13 92.69 0.59
C TRP A 19 -37.77 91.24 0.24
N ARG A 20 -38.71 90.44 -0.27
CA ARG A 20 -38.44 89.06 -0.72
C ARG A 20 -37.80 88.97 -2.12
N GLN A 21 -37.86 90.02 -2.93
CA GLN A 21 -37.14 90.06 -4.21
C GLN A 21 -35.70 90.59 -4.06
N CYS A 22 -35.43 91.47 -3.09
CA CYS A 22 -34.09 92.04 -2.91
C CYS A 22 -33.12 91.13 -2.11
N THR A 23 -33.62 90.30 -1.18
CA THR A 23 -32.77 89.34 -0.44
C THR A 23 -32.48 88.03 -1.17
N ARG A 24 -33.16 87.73 -2.28
CA ARG A 24 -32.82 86.59 -3.16
C ARG A 24 -31.65 86.84 -4.10
N ASN A 25 -31.37 88.10 -4.46
CA ASN A 25 -30.28 88.44 -5.38
C ASN A 25 -28.96 88.80 -4.69
N LEU A 26 -28.97 89.12 -3.39
CA LEU A 26 -27.74 89.36 -2.62
C LEU A 26 -27.16 88.10 -1.95
N TYR A 27 -27.95 87.03 -1.79
CA TYR A 27 -27.44 85.71 -1.35
C TYR A 27 -27.00 84.80 -2.51
N ARG A 28 -27.23 85.19 -3.77
CA ARG A 28 -26.81 84.42 -4.95
C ARG A 28 -25.40 84.77 -5.42
N THR A 29 -24.91 85.97 -5.14
CA THR A 29 -23.58 86.44 -5.58
C THR A 29 -22.50 86.34 -4.51
N LEU A 30 -22.87 86.10 -3.23
CA LEU A 30 -21.92 85.84 -2.15
C LEU A 30 -21.69 84.33 -1.89
N SER A 31 -22.58 83.45 -2.37
CA SER A 31 -22.42 81.99 -2.26
C SER A 31 -21.62 81.37 -3.42
N THR A 32 -21.45 82.07 -4.54
CA THR A 32 -20.65 81.59 -5.68
C THR A 32 -19.15 81.82 -5.45
N ASN A 33 -18.78 82.91 -4.78
CA ASN A 33 -17.37 83.24 -4.50
C ASN A 33 -16.70 82.34 -3.44
N ALA A 34 -17.46 81.73 -2.53
CA ALA A 34 -16.90 80.77 -1.57
C ALA A 34 -16.63 79.39 -2.20
N ASN A 35 -17.34 79.07 -3.30
CA ASN A 35 -17.21 77.78 -3.99
C ASN A 35 -16.08 77.80 -5.04
N GLU A 36 -15.77 78.96 -5.63
CA GLU A 36 -14.62 79.10 -6.54
C GLU A 36 -13.27 78.99 -5.80
N TYR A 37 -13.17 79.47 -4.56
CA TYR A 37 -11.95 79.37 -3.75
C TYR A 37 -11.64 77.95 -3.23
N GLN A 38 -12.62 77.05 -3.15
CA GLN A 38 -12.36 75.63 -2.84
C GLN A 38 -11.94 74.85 -4.09
N CYS A 39 -12.50 75.17 -5.27
CA CYS A 39 -12.07 74.59 -6.54
C CYS A 39 -10.61 74.93 -6.92
N GLU A 40 -10.12 76.13 -6.57
CA GLU A 40 -8.73 76.53 -6.87
C GLU A 40 -7.66 75.96 -5.94
N ASN A 41 -8.03 75.44 -4.76
CA ASN A 41 -7.08 74.82 -3.82
C ASN A 41 -6.99 73.29 -4.01
N ASP A 42 -8.07 72.63 -4.43
CA ASP A 42 -8.04 71.20 -4.80
C ASP A 42 -7.26 70.93 -6.10
N THR A 43 -7.12 71.94 -6.96
CA THR A 43 -6.32 71.83 -8.20
C THR A 43 -4.80 71.86 -7.95
N LYS A 44 -4.34 72.25 -6.75
CA LYS A 44 -2.90 72.42 -6.43
C LYS A 44 -2.18 71.20 -5.88
N THR A 45 -2.85 70.06 -5.73
CA THR A 45 -2.16 68.76 -5.64
C THR A 45 -2.91 67.69 -6.42
N LYS A 46 -3.01 67.83 -7.75
CA LYS A 46 -3.13 66.62 -8.59
C LYS A 46 -1.92 65.76 -8.25
N LYS A 47 -2.11 64.70 -7.47
CA LYS A 47 -1.05 63.72 -7.15
C LYS A 47 -0.63 63.11 -8.49
N VAL A 48 0.37 63.73 -9.12
CA VAL A 48 0.91 63.24 -10.39
C VAL A 48 1.44 61.84 -10.13
N ASN A 49 1.10 60.91 -11.01
CA ASN A 49 1.58 59.55 -10.92
C ASN A 49 3.09 59.51 -11.18
N ARG A 50 3.89 59.69 -10.12
CA ARG A 50 5.36 59.72 -10.20
C ARG A 50 5.96 58.39 -10.66
N SER A 51 5.31 57.26 -10.39
CA SER A 51 5.81 55.95 -10.82
C SER A 51 5.64 55.71 -12.33
N MET A 52 4.89 56.57 -13.03
CA MET A 52 4.56 56.43 -14.46
C MET A 52 3.94 55.08 -14.83
N LEU A 53 3.53 54.28 -13.84
CA LEU A 53 2.88 53.00 -14.06
C LEU A 53 1.48 53.21 -14.61
N LEU A 54 1.07 52.32 -15.50
CA LEU A 54 -0.31 52.18 -15.90
C LEU A 54 -1.22 52.01 -14.67
N THR A 55 -2.41 52.58 -14.72
CA THR A 55 -3.37 52.58 -13.60
C THR A 55 -3.63 51.16 -13.09
N GLN A 56 -3.71 50.17 -13.98
CA GLN A 56 -3.97 48.78 -13.60
C GLN A 56 -2.83 48.17 -12.80
N HIS A 57 -1.57 48.40 -13.22
CA HIS A 57 -0.39 47.94 -12.49
C HIS A 57 -0.23 48.66 -11.15
N ARG A 58 -0.58 49.95 -11.12
CA ARG A 58 -0.63 50.73 -9.88
C ARG A 58 -1.68 50.18 -8.91
N ASN A 59 -2.86 49.82 -9.39
CA ASN A 59 -3.92 49.25 -8.55
C ASN A 59 -3.49 47.92 -7.92
N VAL A 60 -2.80 47.06 -8.67
CA VAL A 60 -2.24 45.80 -8.13
C VAL A 60 -1.27 46.07 -6.97
N LEU A 61 -0.47 47.15 -7.04
CA LEU A 61 0.47 47.51 -5.97
C LEU A 61 -0.25 47.92 -4.67
N PHE A 62 -1.44 48.48 -4.79
CA PHE A 62 -2.26 48.91 -3.64
C PHE A 62 -3.31 47.87 -3.24
N ASP A 63 -3.23 46.65 -3.77
CA ASP A 63 -4.23 45.59 -3.61
C ASP A 63 -5.66 46.06 -3.94
N ILE A 64 -5.77 46.95 -4.94
CA ILE A 64 -7.02 47.39 -5.54
C ILE A 64 -7.23 46.61 -6.84
N MET A 65 -8.49 46.39 -7.19
CA MET A 65 -8.85 45.72 -8.44
C MET A 65 -8.23 46.41 -9.66
N PRO A 66 -7.50 45.68 -10.52
CA PRO A 66 -6.76 46.29 -11.63
C PRO A 66 -7.63 46.75 -12.79
N TYR A 67 -8.72 46.02 -13.07
CA TYR A 67 -9.61 46.29 -14.20
C TYR A 67 -11.04 46.35 -13.71
N ASN A 68 -11.76 47.43 -14.05
CA ASN A 68 -13.20 47.53 -13.80
C ASN A 68 -14.00 46.74 -14.85
N GLU A 69 -13.54 46.76 -16.10
CA GLU A 69 -14.14 46.01 -17.21
C GLU A 69 -13.16 44.98 -17.77
N PRO A 70 -13.65 43.83 -18.27
CA PRO A 70 -12.81 42.79 -18.84
C PRO A 70 -12.15 43.27 -20.15
N SER A 71 -10.88 43.68 -20.07
CA SER A 71 -10.10 44.10 -21.24
C SER A 71 -9.62 42.95 -22.14
N SER A 72 -9.53 41.72 -21.61
CA SER A 72 -9.06 40.55 -22.35
C SER A 72 -9.99 39.35 -22.16
N TRP A 73 -10.01 38.44 -23.13
CA TRP A 73 -10.81 37.21 -23.05
C TRP A 73 -10.48 36.35 -21.83
N ILE A 74 -9.23 36.43 -21.32
CA ILE A 74 -8.78 35.74 -20.11
C ILE A 74 -9.60 36.20 -18.89
N HIS A 75 -9.99 37.47 -18.84
CA HIS A 75 -10.78 38.01 -17.73
C HIS A 75 -12.20 37.43 -17.67
N LEU A 76 -12.69 36.89 -18.79
CA LEU A 76 -13.99 36.22 -18.86
C LEU A 76 -13.94 34.78 -18.32
N THR A 77 -12.76 34.17 -18.24
CA THR A 77 -12.61 32.78 -17.79
C THR A 77 -12.95 32.63 -16.29
N GLU A 78 -13.56 31.50 -15.92
CA GLU A 78 -13.85 31.17 -14.52
C GLU A 78 -12.58 31.14 -13.66
N LYS A 79 -11.47 30.64 -14.21
CA LYS A 79 -10.17 30.60 -13.53
C LYS A 79 -9.69 31.99 -13.11
N TYR A 80 -9.83 32.98 -13.99
CA TYR A 80 -9.45 34.35 -13.67
C TYR A 80 -10.39 34.95 -12.61
N LYS A 81 -11.70 34.77 -12.77
CA LYS A 81 -12.70 35.23 -11.80
C LYS A 81 -12.49 34.64 -10.40
N LYS A 82 -12.18 33.34 -10.31
CA LYS A 82 -11.79 32.65 -9.05
C LYS A 82 -10.55 33.27 -8.42
N LYS A 83 -9.52 33.55 -9.22
CA LYS A 83 -8.28 34.20 -8.74
C LYS A 83 -8.54 35.63 -8.27
N LEU A 84 -9.38 36.37 -9.00
CA LEU A 84 -9.75 37.73 -8.67
C LEU A 84 -10.51 37.78 -7.33
N PHE A 85 -11.54 36.93 -7.18
CA PHE A 85 -12.29 36.78 -5.94
C PHE A 85 -11.40 36.31 -4.78
N GLY A 86 -10.48 35.37 -5.02
CA GLY A 86 -9.54 34.91 -3.99
C GLY A 86 -8.59 36.00 -3.49
N ARG A 87 -8.25 36.98 -4.32
CA ARG A 87 -7.33 38.07 -3.94
C ARG A 87 -8.05 39.28 -3.35
N TYR A 88 -9.18 39.68 -3.92
CA TYR A 88 -9.88 40.92 -3.57
C TYR A 88 -11.22 40.67 -2.83
N GLY A 89 -11.69 39.43 -2.76
CA GLY A 89 -12.94 39.09 -2.06
C GLY A 89 -14.17 39.71 -2.71
N LEU A 90 -15.12 40.16 -1.88
CA LEU A 90 -16.39 40.75 -2.35
C LEU A 90 -16.20 42.06 -3.12
N SER A 91 -15.07 42.75 -2.97
CA SER A 91 -14.81 43.99 -3.71
C SER A 91 -14.58 43.76 -5.20
N SER A 92 -14.42 42.50 -5.65
CA SER A 92 -14.29 42.18 -7.07
C SER A 92 -15.64 42.00 -7.78
N GLU A 93 -16.77 42.08 -7.06
CA GLU A 93 -18.13 41.92 -7.61
C GLU A 93 -18.32 40.59 -8.38
N VAL A 94 -17.52 39.57 -8.07
CA VAL A 94 -17.61 38.23 -8.67
C VAL A 94 -18.48 37.37 -7.78
N ASP A 95 -19.44 36.67 -8.38
CA ASP A 95 -20.30 35.73 -7.65
C ASP A 95 -19.47 34.63 -6.95
N PRO A 96 -19.53 34.50 -5.61
CA PRO A 96 -18.78 33.50 -4.86
C PRO A 96 -19.12 32.06 -5.27
N SER A 97 -20.31 31.84 -5.84
CA SER A 97 -20.74 30.54 -6.35
C SER A 97 -19.78 29.97 -7.40
N ILE A 98 -19.06 30.83 -8.13
CA ILE A 98 -18.10 30.38 -9.15
C ILE A 98 -16.98 29.55 -8.52
N CYS A 99 -16.58 29.84 -7.28
CA CYS A 99 -15.54 29.10 -6.56
C CYS A 99 -15.90 27.64 -6.29
N PHE A 100 -17.20 27.35 -6.22
CA PHE A 100 -17.71 26.00 -6.05
C PHE A 100 -18.03 25.42 -7.43
N ASN A 101 -17.46 24.27 -7.77
CA ASN A 101 -17.72 23.62 -9.05
C ASN A 101 -19.18 23.16 -9.10
N ALA A 102 -20.06 23.91 -9.78
CA ALA A 102 -21.46 23.54 -9.95
C ALA A 102 -21.65 22.38 -10.94
N LYS A 103 -20.68 22.18 -11.85
CA LYS A 103 -20.71 21.12 -12.87
C LYS A 103 -19.76 19.99 -12.45
N GLY A 104 -20.32 18.89 -11.96
CA GLY A 104 -19.57 17.65 -11.77
C GLY A 104 -18.99 17.45 -10.38
N LEU A 105 -19.83 17.53 -9.34
CA LEU A 105 -19.63 16.68 -8.17
C LEU A 105 -19.87 15.23 -8.64
N HIS A 106 -18.90 14.68 -9.38
CA HIS A 106 -18.91 13.26 -9.71
C HIS A 106 -18.96 12.52 -8.39
N GLU A 107 -20.00 11.71 -8.19
CA GLU A 107 -20.03 10.72 -7.12
C GLU A 107 -18.73 9.92 -7.26
N SER A 108 -17.80 10.17 -6.34
CA SER A 108 -16.47 9.61 -6.47
C SER A 108 -16.60 8.10 -6.35
N ASN A 109 -16.19 7.39 -7.42
CA ASN A 109 -16.13 5.93 -7.49
C ASN A 109 -15.29 5.29 -6.36
N GLU A 110 -14.69 6.11 -5.49
CA GLU A 110 -13.91 5.77 -4.31
C GLU A 110 -14.60 4.78 -3.36
N LYS A 111 -15.94 4.86 -3.22
CA LYS A 111 -16.68 3.92 -2.35
C LYS A 111 -16.57 2.47 -2.83
N HIS A 112 -16.66 2.24 -4.13
CA HIS A 112 -16.53 0.90 -4.72
C HIS A 112 -15.09 0.37 -4.64
N VAL A 113 -14.08 1.24 -4.61
CA VAL A 113 -12.67 0.84 -4.49
C VAL A 113 -12.36 0.28 -3.10
N LEU A 114 -12.86 0.90 -2.04
CA LEU A 114 -12.59 0.45 -0.67
C LEU A 114 -13.19 -0.94 -0.38
N GLU A 115 -14.42 -1.19 -0.83
CA GLU A 115 -15.09 -2.48 -0.65
C GLU A 115 -14.33 -3.62 -1.36
N GLN A 116 -13.84 -3.36 -2.58
CA GLN A 116 -13.03 -4.31 -3.32
C GLN A 116 -11.68 -4.60 -2.64
N MET A 117 -11.02 -3.58 -2.09
CA MET A 117 -9.77 -3.77 -1.34
C MET A 117 -9.97 -4.65 -0.10
N LEU A 118 -11.06 -4.43 0.65
CA LEU A 118 -11.39 -5.24 1.82
C LEU A 118 -11.69 -6.69 1.44
N LEU A 119 -12.44 -6.91 0.34
CA LEU A 119 -12.73 -8.25 -0.16
C LEU A 119 -11.45 -8.98 -0.58
N ASN A 120 -10.55 -8.29 -1.29
CA ASN A 120 -9.26 -8.85 -1.69
C ASN A 120 -8.41 -9.22 -0.48
N GLN A 121 -8.34 -8.36 0.54
CA GLN A 121 -7.59 -8.65 1.76
C GLN A 121 -8.17 -9.85 2.53
N ARG A 122 -9.51 -9.97 2.60
CA ARG A 122 -10.17 -11.14 3.18
C ARG A 122 -9.81 -12.41 2.41
N ASN A 123 -9.84 -12.37 1.09
CA ASN A 123 -9.51 -13.52 0.23
C ASN A 123 -8.05 -13.95 0.38
N ILE A 124 -7.12 -13.00 0.48
CA ILE A 124 -5.69 -13.28 0.73
C ILE A 124 -5.52 -14.01 2.07
N ARG A 125 -6.08 -13.46 3.15
CA ARG A 125 -6.01 -14.07 4.49
C ARG A 125 -6.61 -15.48 4.51
N MET A 126 -7.73 -15.69 3.81
CA MET A 126 -8.35 -17.02 3.70
C MET A 126 -7.45 -18.03 3.00
N LYS A 127 -6.80 -17.64 1.90
CA LYS A 127 -5.85 -18.50 1.18
C LYS A 127 -4.61 -18.83 2.02
N GLU A 128 -4.05 -17.84 2.70
CA GLU A 128 -2.91 -18.04 3.61
C GLU A 128 -3.27 -19.00 4.73
N ASN A 129 -4.41 -18.81 5.38
CA ASN A 129 -4.89 -19.70 6.44
C ASN A 129 -5.15 -21.12 5.94
N GLN A 130 -5.67 -21.29 4.71
CA GLN A 130 -5.84 -22.61 4.12
C GLN A 130 -4.51 -23.30 3.85
N ALA A 131 -3.52 -22.57 3.33
CA ALA A 131 -2.18 -23.10 3.07
C ALA A 131 -1.45 -23.50 4.37
N ILE A 132 -1.62 -22.72 5.45
CA ILE A 132 -1.10 -23.06 6.77
C ILE A 132 -1.76 -24.34 7.28
N LYS A 133 -3.09 -24.42 7.24
CA LYS A 133 -3.84 -25.60 7.69
C LYS A 133 -3.49 -26.87 6.90
N SER A 134 -3.33 -26.78 5.58
CA SER A 134 -2.95 -27.93 4.76
C SER A 134 -1.54 -28.42 5.12
N ARG A 135 -0.61 -27.49 5.31
CA ARG A 135 0.75 -27.81 5.76
C ARG A 135 0.77 -28.45 7.14
N GLU A 136 0.00 -27.93 8.09
CA GLU A 136 -0.12 -28.50 9.44
C GLU A 136 -0.70 -29.91 9.41
N ALA A 137 -1.74 -30.15 8.60
CA ALA A 137 -2.32 -31.48 8.41
C ALA A 137 -1.32 -32.48 7.81
N GLU A 138 -0.54 -32.05 6.82
CA GLU A 138 0.53 -32.89 6.25
C GLU A 138 1.63 -33.22 7.25
N ILE A 139 2.03 -32.26 8.09
CA ILE A 139 3.03 -32.46 9.13
C ILE A 139 2.48 -33.45 10.17
N ALA A 140 1.24 -33.29 10.61
CA ALA A 140 0.60 -34.20 11.55
C ALA A 140 0.58 -35.65 11.03
N ALA A 141 0.15 -35.85 9.77
CA ALA A 141 0.13 -37.16 9.14
C ALA A 141 1.54 -37.81 9.01
N LYS A 142 2.58 -36.99 8.82
CA LYS A 142 3.98 -37.47 8.80
C LYS A 142 4.48 -37.81 10.20
N LEU A 143 4.10 -37.04 11.22
CA LEU A 143 4.46 -37.29 12.60
C LEU A 143 3.83 -38.59 13.13
N GLU A 144 2.61 -38.92 12.74
CA GLU A 144 1.98 -40.21 13.10
C GLU A 144 2.79 -41.41 12.60
N LYS A 145 3.34 -41.34 11.38
CA LYS A 145 4.14 -42.42 10.76
C LYS A 145 5.60 -42.44 11.19
N LEU A 146 6.04 -41.41 11.92
CA LEU A 146 7.44 -41.20 12.26
C LEU A 146 7.99 -42.31 13.17
N GLU A 147 7.21 -42.76 14.16
CA GLU A 147 7.64 -43.84 15.07
C GLU A 147 7.76 -45.18 14.35
N GLN A 148 6.86 -45.47 13.41
CA GLN A 148 6.98 -46.64 12.53
C GLN A 148 8.28 -46.58 11.71
N TRP A 149 8.59 -45.44 11.07
CA TRP A 149 9.81 -45.29 10.28
C TRP A 149 11.09 -45.40 11.11
N LYS A 150 11.09 -44.86 12.33
CA LYS A 150 12.22 -45.03 13.27
C LYS A 150 12.42 -46.51 13.59
N LEU A 151 11.35 -47.25 13.88
CA LEU A 151 11.43 -48.67 14.20
C LEU A 151 11.93 -49.47 12.99
N GLU A 152 11.40 -49.21 11.80
CA GLU A 152 11.85 -49.86 10.56
C GLU A 152 13.34 -49.61 10.29
N MET A 153 13.83 -48.38 10.52
CA MET A 153 15.25 -48.05 10.36
C MET A 153 16.12 -48.76 11.38
N LYS A 154 15.74 -48.76 12.66
CA LYS A 154 16.44 -49.51 13.72
C LYS A 154 16.50 -51.01 13.38
N ASN A 155 15.40 -51.58 12.90
CA ASN A 155 15.33 -52.98 12.49
C ASN A 155 16.24 -53.28 11.29
N LYS A 156 16.34 -52.36 10.32
CA LYS A 156 17.28 -52.51 9.18
C LYS A 156 18.73 -52.46 9.64
N ILE A 157 19.06 -51.56 10.57
CA ILE A 157 20.40 -51.45 11.16
C ILE A 157 20.75 -52.75 11.89
N ALA A 158 19.88 -53.19 12.81
CA ALA A 158 20.10 -54.41 13.59
C ALA A 158 20.26 -55.66 12.71
N LYS A 159 19.47 -55.79 11.63
CA LYS A 159 19.64 -56.89 10.65
C LYS A 159 20.99 -56.84 9.96
N LYS A 160 21.42 -55.68 9.47
CA LYS A 160 22.72 -55.53 8.81
C LYS A 160 23.88 -55.81 9.76
N GLU A 161 23.78 -55.37 11.01
CA GLU A 161 24.78 -55.64 12.04
C GLU A 161 24.85 -57.14 12.37
N ALA A 162 23.69 -57.79 12.55
CA ALA A 162 23.62 -59.23 12.78
C ALA A 162 24.20 -60.04 11.60
N ASP A 163 23.86 -59.67 10.36
CA ASP A 163 24.38 -60.31 9.15
C ASP A 163 25.91 -60.12 9.03
N ALA A 164 26.42 -58.92 9.35
CA ALA A 164 27.86 -58.64 9.33
C ALA A 164 28.60 -59.42 10.42
N LEU A 165 28.03 -59.54 11.62
CA LEU A 165 28.59 -60.34 12.71
C LEU A 165 28.57 -61.83 12.37
N ALA A 166 27.47 -62.34 11.82
CA ALA A 166 27.36 -63.72 11.37
C ALA A 166 28.39 -64.03 10.27
N ALA A 167 28.56 -63.14 9.28
CA ALA A 167 29.57 -63.31 8.24
C ALA A 167 31.00 -63.33 8.81
N LYS A 168 31.31 -62.46 9.78
CA LYS A 168 32.60 -62.49 10.49
C LYS A 168 32.81 -63.81 11.25
N GLN A 169 31.80 -64.29 11.96
CA GLN A 169 31.87 -65.55 12.69
C GLN A 169 32.04 -66.76 11.77
N GLN A 170 31.31 -66.82 10.66
CA GLN A 170 31.45 -67.90 9.67
C GLN A 170 32.84 -67.91 9.05
N LYS A 171 33.35 -66.72 8.66
CA LYS A 171 34.72 -66.60 8.14
C LYS A 171 35.76 -67.05 9.17
N GLN A 172 35.58 -66.67 10.44
CA GLN A 172 36.49 -67.08 11.51
C GLN A 172 36.47 -68.60 11.73
N ARG A 173 35.29 -69.23 11.70
CA ARG A 173 35.14 -70.69 11.80
C ARG A 173 35.85 -71.41 10.65
N LEU A 174 35.63 -70.97 9.41
CA LEU A 174 36.30 -71.51 8.23
C LEU A 174 37.82 -71.40 8.33
N ILE A 175 38.33 -70.24 8.74
CA ILE A 175 39.78 -70.02 8.92
C ILE A 175 40.33 -70.94 10.02
N GLU A 176 39.60 -71.12 11.12
CA GLU A 176 40.03 -71.97 12.23
C GLU A 176 40.03 -73.46 11.86
N GLU A 177 39.01 -73.93 11.14
CA GLU A 177 38.96 -75.31 10.64
C GLU A 177 40.11 -75.61 9.68
N VAL A 178 40.41 -74.68 8.77
CA VAL A 178 41.57 -74.80 7.87
C VAL A 178 42.87 -74.80 8.65
N ARG A 179 43.03 -73.94 9.67
CA ARG A 179 44.22 -73.95 10.56
C ARG A 179 44.38 -75.27 11.31
N ARG A 180 43.28 -75.84 11.81
CA ARG A 180 43.27 -77.17 12.47
C ARG A 180 43.70 -78.29 11.52
N HIS A 181 43.35 -78.21 10.25
CA HIS A 181 43.77 -79.18 9.23
C HIS A 181 45.28 -79.13 8.93
N PHE A 182 45.89 -77.94 8.93
CA PHE A 182 47.33 -77.81 8.68
C PHE A 182 48.19 -78.11 9.92
N GLY A 183 47.71 -77.80 11.13
CA GLY A 183 48.41 -78.15 12.37
C GLY A 183 49.63 -77.27 12.70
N PHE A 184 49.95 -76.27 11.87
CA PHE A 184 50.97 -75.24 12.10
C PHE A 184 50.40 -73.84 11.78
N ASN A 185 51.08 -72.79 12.23
CA ASN A 185 50.61 -71.40 12.07
C ASN A 185 50.82 -70.92 10.63
N VAL A 186 49.85 -71.22 9.75
CA VAL A 186 49.86 -70.84 8.32
C VAL A 186 49.42 -69.39 8.15
N ASP A 187 50.19 -68.64 7.35
CA ASP A 187 49.85 -67.26 7.00
C ASP A 187 48.67 -67.20 6.02
N PRO A 188 47.67 -66.32 6.24
CA PRO A 188 46.47 -66.21 5.38
C PRO A 188 46.73 -65.77 3.94
N ARG A 189 47.98 -65.38 3.61
CA ARG A 189 48.37 -64.89 2.28
C ARG A 189 48.88 -66.00 1.36
N ASP A 190 49.19 -67.17 1.91
CA ASP A 190 49.76 -68.31 1.20
C ASP A 190 48.77 -68.91 0.18
N GLU A 191 49.27 -69.38 -0.96
CA GLU A 191 48.45 -69.88 -2.07
C GLU A 191 47.73 -71.20 -1.69
N ARG A 192 48.44 -72.10 -1.01
CA ARG A 192 47.87 -73.37 -0.53
C ARG A 192 46.72 -73.15 0.47
N PHE A 193 46.80 -72.08 1.28
CA PHE A 193 45.76 -71.72 2.23
C PHE A 193 44.51 -71.21 1.51
N LYS A 194 44.66 -70.41 0.45
CA LYS A 194 43.55 -69.91 -0.37
C LYS A 194 42.84 -71.05 -1.10
N GLU A 195 43.58 -71.97 -1.70
CA GLU A 195 43.00 -73.12 -2.42
C GLU A 195 42.14 -74.00 -1.48
N MET A 196 42.65 -74.29 -0.27
CA MET A 196 41.92 -75.08 0.72
C MET A 196 40.71 -74.35 1.30
N LEU A 197 40.82 -73.04 1.54
CA LEU A 197 39.70 -72.21 1.99
C LEU A 197 38.60 -72.17 0.92
N GLU A 198 38.95 -72.03 -0.36
CA GLU A 198 38.01 -72.07 -1.47
C GLU A 198 37.32 -73.43 -1.63
N GLN A 199 38.03 -74.55 -1.37
CA GLN A 199 37.42 -75.88 -1.40
C GLN A 199 36.38 -76.03 -0.29
N LYS A 200 36.70 -75.62 0.95
CA LYS A 200 35.78 -75.66 2.08
C LYS A 200 34.58 -74.71 1.90
N GLU A 201 34.80 -73.50 1.38
CA GLU A 201 33.71 -72.58 1.04
C GLU A 201 32.78 -73.16 -0.05
N ARG A 202 33.33 -73.86 -1.06
CA ARG A 202 32.55 -74.55 -2.09
C ARG A 202 31.69 -75.67 -1.49
N GLU A 203 32.22 -76.44 -0.54
CA GLU A 203 31.48 -77.49 0.16
C GLU A 203 30.36 -76.94 1.05
N GLU A 204 30.63 -75.91 1.85
CA GLU A 204 29.60 -75.27 2.68
C GLU A 204 28.51 -74.62 1.83
N LYS A 205 28.87 -73.99 0.71
CA LYS A 205 27.91 -73.39 -0.22
C LYS A 205 27.01 -74.44 -0.87
N LYS A 206 27.52 -75.64 -1.17
CA LYS A 206 26.71 -76.78 -1.64
C LYS A 206 25.72 -77.23 -0.56
N LYS A 207 26.20 -77.46 0.66
CA LYS A 207 25.36 -77.85 1.82
C LYS A 207 24.27 -76.81 2.12
N GLN A 208 24.59 -75.52 2.07
CA GLN A 208 23.62 -74.44 2.27
C GLN A 208 22.57 -74.38 1.16
N LYS A 209 22.95 -74.64 -0.10
CA LYS A 209 21.99 -74.69 -1.23
C LYS A 209 21.02 -75.86 -1.09
N GLU A 210 21.52 -77.03 -0.69
CA GLU A 210 20.69 -78.21 -0.46
C GLU A 210 19.74 -78.01 0.72
N ALA A 211 20.21 -77.43 1.83
CA ALA A 211 19.37 -77.07 2.97
C ALA A 211 18.30 -76.04 2.60
N LYS A 212 18.65 -75.01 1.80
CA LYS A 212 17.68 -74.04 1.27
C LYS A 212 16.66 -74.66 0.33
N ARG A 213 17.05 -75.67 -0.45
CA ARG A 213 16.15 -76.39 -1.35
C ARG A 213 15.14 -77.22 -0.54
N LYS A 214 15.60 -77.98 0.45
CA LYS A 214 14.73 -78.75 1.36
C LYS A 214 13.76 -77.84 2.13
N ALA A 215 14.23 -76.73 2.71
CA ALA A 215 13.36 -75.79 3.41
C ALA A 215 12.29 -75.13 2.52
N LYS A 216 12.56 -74.95 1.21
CA LYS A 216 11.56 -74.49 0.24
C LYS A 216 10.53 -75.56 -0.06
N GLU A 217 10.98 -76.80 -0.24
CA GLU A 217 10.12 -77.97 -0.46
C GLU A 217 9.19 -78.18 0.76
N ASP A 218 9.71 -78.11 1.98
CA ASP A 218 8.94 -78.22 3.22
C ASP A 218 7.91 -77.09 3.38
N LYS A 219 8.28 -75.84 3.05
CA LYS A 219 7.36 -74.70 3.10
C LYS A 219 6.24 -74.80 2.05
N MET A 220 6.54 -75.37 0.89
CA MET A 220 5.55 -75.61 -0.17
C MET A 220 4.58 -76.71 0.25
N MET A 221 5.07 -77.80 0.84
CA MET A 221 4.24 -78.88 1.40
C MET A 221 3.34 -78.37 2.54
N ALA A 222 3.87 -77.57 3.46
CA ALA A 222 3.08 -76.98 4.53
C ALA A 222 1.96 -76.05 4.02
N ARG A 223 2.23 -75.30 2.93
CA ARG A 223 1.22 -74.44 2.29
C ARG A 223 0.11 -75.25 1.60
N ILE A 224 0.44 -76.38 0.98
CA ILE A 224 -0.54 -77.25 0.31
C ILE A 224 -1.42 -77.97 1.34
N VAL A 225 -0.83 -78.48 2.43
CA VAL A 225 -1.57 -79.15 3.52
C VAL A 225 -2.45 -78.16 4.31
N GLY A 226 -1.96 -76.94 4.55
CA GLY A 226 -2.75 -75.88 5.20
C GLY A 226 -3.95 -75.41 4.39
N ASN A 227 -3.85 -75.40 3.05
CA ASN A 227 -4.98 -75.05 2.17
C ASN A 227 -6.02 -76.18 2.04
N ASN A 228 -5.61 -77.45 2.13
CA ASN A 228 -6.53 -78.61 2.03
C ASN A 228 -7.30 -78.89 3.33
N SER A 229 -6.89 -78.32 4.47
CA SER A 229 -7.57 -78.47 5.76
C SER A 229 -8.57 -77.34 6.06
N SER A 230 -8.65 -76.32 5.19
CA SER A 230 -9.53 -75.16 5.29
C SER A 230 -10.69 -75.15 4.26
N SER A 231 -10.94 -76.28 3.60
CA SER A 231 -12.07 -76.53 2.68
C SER A 231 -12.97 -77.64 3.20
#